data_AF-A0AA88X3C2-F1
#
_entry.id   AF-A0AA88X3C2-F1
#
_cell.length_a   1.000
_cell.length_b   1.000
_cell.length_c   1.000
_cell.angle_alpha   90.00
_cell.angle_beta   90.00
_cell.angle_gamma   90.00
#
_symmetry.space_group_name_H-M   'P 1'
#
loop_
_entity.id
_entity.type
_entity.pdbx_description
1 polymer ?
#
loop_
_entity_poly.entity_id
_entity_poly.type
_entity_poly.pdbx_seq_one_letter_code
_entity_poly.pdbx_strand_id
1 'polypeptide(L)'
;MDQRVLELGNCAAPQVLPEYIKTPETRPNNPTARPANNNSIPSIDLSSAVRNAVFLCTEIGAACREWGTFHVTNHGVPPKLFDEIRRMGRTFFEACPMDEKLRYSCDTNGAATKGYDSLSGSTTARM
;
A
#
# COMPACT_ATOMS: atom_id res chain seq x y z
N MET A 1 5.89 25.77 4.36
CA MET A 1 4.59 25.14 4.66
C MET A 1 4.53 23.91 3.80
N ASP A 2 4.64 22.72 4.39
CA ASP A 2 4.54 21.47 3.65
C ASP A 2 3.09 21.20 3.31
N GLN A 3 2.69 21.54 2.09
CA GLN A 3 1.36 21.28 1.58
C GLN A 3 1.19 19.76 1.35
N ARG A 4 0.10 19.18 1.85
CA ARG A 4 -0.08 17.72 1.81
C ARG A 4 -0.39 17.25 0.38
N VAL A 5 0.14 16.10 -0.03
CA VAL A 5 -0.09 15.50 -1.37
C VAL A 5 -1.56 15.39 -1.72
N LEU A 6 -2.40 15.09 -0.73
CA LEU A 6 -3.85 15.02 -0.91
C LEU A 6 -4.46 16.37 -1.35
N GLU A 7 -3.98 17.49 -0.82
CA GLU A 7 -4.42 18.83 -1.23
C GLU A 7 -3.86 19.20 -2.60
N LEU A 8 -2.59 18.84 -2.87
CA LEU A 8 -1.96 19.04 -4.18
C LEU A 8 -2.72 18.33 -5.31
N GLY A 9 -3.21 17.11 -5.06
CA GLY A 9 -4.01 16.36 -6.04
C GLY A 9 -5.41 16.94 -6.28
N ASN A 10 -5.99 17.63 -5.28
CA ASN A 10 -7.28 18.31 -5.42
C ASN A 10 -7.15 19.69 -6.08
N CYS A 11 -5.97 20.30 -6.03
CA CYS A 11 -5.65 21.45 -6.86
C CYS A 11 -5.47 20.98 -8.31
N ALA A 12 -6.20 21.58 -9.25
CA ALA A 12 -6.08 21.29 -10.69
C ALA A 12 -4.76 21.85 -11.29
N ALA A 13 -3.63 21.56 -10.65
CA ALA A 13 -2.32 21.96 -11.13
C ALA A 13 -2.05 21.29 -12.49
N PRO A 14 -1.65 22.05 -13.52
CA PRO A 14 -1.47 21.50 -14.86
C PRO A 14 -0.25 20.58 -14.99
N GLN A 15 0.67 20.60 -14.02
CA GLN A 15 1.87 19.77 -14.00
C GLN A 15 2.22 19.30 -12.57
N VAL A 16 2.76 18.09 -12.47
CA VAL A 16 3.28 17.50 -11.22
C VAL A 16 4.49 18.30 -10.75
N LEU A 17 4.61 18.55 -9.44
CA LEU A 17 5.72 19.31 -8.89
C LEU A 17 7.07 18.57 -9.10
N PRO A 18 8.17 19.29 -9.37
CA PRO A 18 9.47 18.68 -9.69
C PRO A 18 9.97 17.67 -8.66
N GLU A 19 9.67 17.85 -7.38
CA GLU A 19 10.06 16.95 -6.29
C GLU A 19 9.41 15.56 -6.34
N TYR A 20 8.29 15.40 -7.07
CA TYR A 20 7.64 14.09 -7.28
C TYR A 20 8.07 13.43 -8.60
N ILE A 21 8.89 14.10 -9.42
CA ILE A 21 9.41 13.54 -10.68
C ILE A 21 10.63 12.68 -10.37
N LYS A 22 10.52 11.36 -10.59
CA LYS A 22 11.64 10.42 -10.46
C LYS A 22 12.82 10.82 -11.36
N THR A 23 14.05 10.55 -10.90
CA THR A 23 15.26 10.75 -11.70
C THR A 23 15.23 9.85 -12.95
N PRO A 24 15.89 10.23 -14.06
CA PRO A 24 15.88 9.44 -15.29
C PRO A 24 16.25 7.96 -15.10
N GLU A 25 17.16 7.66 -14.17
CA GLU A 25 17.68 6.33 -13.89
C GLU A 25 16.69 5.43 -13.15
N THR A 26 15.73 6.04 -12.42
CA THR A 26 14.72 5.31 -11.62
C THR A 26 13.34 5.28 -12.29
N ARG A 27 13.23 5.85 -13.49
CA ARG A 27 12.01 5.79 -14.29
C ARG A 27 11.84 4.40 -14.90
N PRO A 28 10.60 3.89 -15.01
CA PRO A 28 10.35 2.64 -15.72
C PRO A 28 10.80 2.74 -17.18
N ASN A 29 11.67 1.84 -17.63
CA ASN A 29 12.17 1.80 -19.01
C ASN A 29 11.07 1.50 -20.05
N ASN A 30 10.02 0.78 -19.64
CA ASN A 30 8.84 0.55 -20.46
C ASN A 30 7.59 0.52 -19.58
N PRO A 31 6.84 1.62 -19.47
CA PRO A 31 5.68 1.72 -18.57
C PRO A 31 4.50 0.82 -18.98
N THR A 32 4.50 0.27 -20.19
CA THR A 32 3.44 -0.61 -20.72
C THR A 32 3.91 -2.05 -20.94
N ALA A 33 5.16 -2.38 -20.60
CA ALA A 33 5.67 -3.74 -20.67
C ALA A 33 4.88 -4.62 -19.70
N ARG A 34 3.98 -5.44 -20.23
CA ARG A 34 3.48 -6.61 -19.51
C ARG A 34 4.68 -7.54 -19.32
N PRO A 35 4.95 -8.06 -18.12
CA PRO A 35 6.02 -9.02 -17.93
C PRO A 35 5.84 -10.18 -18.92
N ALA A 36 6.91 -10.53 -19.63
CA ALA A 36 6.89 -11.51 -20.72
C ALA A 36 6.56 -12.94 -20.23
N ASN A 37 6.58 -13.15 -18.91
CA ASN A 37 6.27 -14.38 -18.23
C ASN A 37 4.89 -14.31 -17.56
N ASN A 38 4.04 -15.30 -17.80
CA ASN A 38 2.78 -15.55 -17.09
C ASN A 38 2.98 -15.94 -15.60
N ASN A 39 4.12 -15.62 -15.01
CA ASN A 39 4.38 -15.81 -13.59
C ASN A 39 3.56 -14.75 -12.85
N SER A 40 2.38 -15.15 -12.39
CA SER A 40 1.54 -14.33 -11.52
C SER A 40 1.88 -14.61 -10.06
N ILE A 41 1.67 -13.59 -9.20
CA ILE A 41 1.85 -13.73 -7.75
C ILE A 41 0.98 -14.91 -7.26
N PRO A 42 1.54 -15.86 -6.49
CA PRO A 42 0.81 -17.04 -6.02
C PRO A 42 -0.44 -16.65 -5.23
N SER A 43 -1.49 -17.46 -5.33
CA SER A 43 -2.70 -17.33 -4.51
C SER A 43 -2.87 -18.58 -3.65
N ILE A 44 -2.97 -18.38 -2.34
CA ILE A 44 -3.04 -19.44 -1.32
C ILE A 44 -4.46 -19.49 -0.73
N ASP A 45 -5.12 -20.64 -0.85
CA ASP A 45 -6.43 -20.92 -0.28
C ASP A 45 -6.30 -21.49 1.14
N LEU A 46 -6.63 -20.70 2.17
CA LEU A 46 -6.52 -21.16 3.57
C LEU A 46 -7.61 -22.16 3.98
N SER A 47 -8.69 -22.29 3.20
CA SER A 47 -9.69 -23.34 3.48
C SER A 47 -9.14 -24.74 3.26
N SER A 48 -8.04 -24.88 2.50
CA SER A 48 -7.34 -26.13 2.26
C SER A 48 -6.73 -26.75 3.52
N ALA A 49 -6.51 -25.94 4.57
CA ALA A 49 -5.98 -26.40 5.87
C ALA A 49 -6.82 -27.53 6.48
N VAL A 50 -8.15 -27.49 6.27
CA VAL A 50 -9.10 -28.51 6.75
C VAL A 50 -8.85 -29.86 6.08
N ARG A 51 -8.38 -29.86 4.83
CA ARG A 51 -8.09 -31.08 4.05
C ARG A 51 -6.68 -31.57 4.28
N ASN A 52 -5.69 -30.69 4.20
CA ASN A 52 -4.28 -31.04 4.32
C ASN A 52 -3.42 -29.83 4.75
N ALA A 53 -3.28 -29.65 6.06
CA ALA A 53 -2.46 -28.59 6.63
C ALA A 53 -0.98 -28.69 6.25
N VAL A 54 -0.44 -29.91 6.09
CA VAL A 54 0.98 -30.12 5.75
C VAL A 54 1.27 -29.58 4.35
N PHE A 55 0.42 -29.91 3.38
CA PHE A 55 0.53 -29.41 2.01
C PHE A 55 0.42 -27.88 1.95
N LEU A 56 -0.55 -27.30 2.65
CA LEU A 56 -0.69 -25.84 2.72
C LEU A 56 0.56 -25.16 3.28
N CYS A 57 1.16 -25.72 4.34
CA CYS A 57 2.43 -25.21 4.88
C CYS A 57 3.57 -25.29 3.85
N THR A 58 3.62 -26.34 3.04
CA THR A 58 4.59 -26.46 1.93
C THR A 58 4.36 -25.39 0.88
N GLU A 59 3.11 -25.13 0.48
CA GLU A 59 2.77 -24.08 -0.49
C GLU A 59 3.14 -22.68 0.03
N ILE A 60 2.81 -22.37 1.28
CA ILE A 60 3.21 -21.10 1.92
C ILE A 60 4.74 -20.98 1.94
N GLY A 61 5.44 -22.05 2.31
CA GLY A 61 6.91 -22.07 2.33
C GLY A 61 7.54 -21.81 0.95
N ALA A 62 6.97 -22.40 -0.10
CA ALA A 62 7.41 -22.17 -1.49
C ALA A 62 7.14 -20.72 -1.92
N ALA A 63 5.95 -20.19 -1.67
CA ALA A 63 5.61 -18.80 -1.99
C ALA A 63 6.52 -17.79 -1.26
N CYS A 64 6.80 -18.01 0.03
CA CYS A 64 7.74 -17.19 0.78
C CYS A 64 9.16 -17.22 0.19
N ARG A 65 9.65 -18.39 -0.24
CA ARG A 65 11.03 -18.57 -0.72
C ARG A 65 11.23 -18.06 -2.15
N GLU A 66 10.26 -18.30 -3.02
CA GLU A 66 10.37 -18.01 -4.46
C GLU A 66 9.87 -16.61 -4.80
N TRP A 67 8.85 -16.12 -4.09
CA TRP A 67 8.19 -14.84 -4.40
C TRP A 67 8.34 -13.79 -3.30
N GLY A 68 8.47 -14.20 -2.04
CA GLY A 68 8.45 -13.28 -0.89
C GLY A 68 7.08 -12.64 -0.61
N THR A 69 6.08 -12.89 -1.48
CA THR A 69 4.70 -12.40 -1.34
C THR A 69 3.71 -13.35 -2.03
N PHE A 70 2.46 -13.32 -1.59
CA PHE A 70 1.36 -14.10 -2.15
C PHE A 70 0.01 -13.47 -1.76
N HIS A 71 -1.02 -13.73 -2.55
CA HIS A 71 -2.40 -13.43 -2.21
C HIS A 71 -2.99 -14.54 -1.33
N VAL A 72 -3.84 -14.17 -0.38
CA VAL A 72 -4.56 -15.12 0.48
C VAL A 72 -6.04 -15.10 0.12
N THR A 73 -6.64 -16.28 -0.06
CA THR A 73 -8.08 -16.46 -0.30
C THR A 73 -8.69 -17.38 0.75
N ASN A 74 -10.01 -17.29 0.92
CA ASN A 74 -10.79 -18.08 1.90
C ASN A 74 -10.21 -18.08 3.33
N HIS A 75 -9.65 -16.95 3.76
CA HIS A 75 -9.07 -16.77 5.10
C HIS A 75 -10.12 -16.65 6.22
N GLY A 76 -11.41 -16.76 5.91
CA GLY A 76 -12.50 -16.71 6.90
C GLY A 76 -12.86 -15.32 7.42
N VAL A 77 -12.20 -14.25 6.96
CA VAL A 77 -12.56 -12.87 7.33
C VAL A 77 -13.76 -12.44 6.49
N PRO A 78 -14.86 -11.95 7.11
CA PRO A 78 -16.08 -11.59 6.39
C PRO A 78 -15.84 -10.47 5.36
N PRO A 79 -16.34 -10.59 4.12
CA PRO A 79 -16.22 -9.52 3.11
C PRO A 79 -16.79 -8.17 3.58
N LYS A 80 -17.89 -8.20 4.33
CA LYS A 80 -18.53 -7.00 4.90
C LYS A 80 -17.58 -6.17 5.77
N LEU A 81 -16.68 -6.81 6.52
CA LEU A 81 -15.69 -6.11 7.33
C LEU A 81 -14.72 -5.31 6.45
N PHE A 82 -14.27 -5.88 5.33
CA PHE A 82 -13.42 -5.16 4.38
C PHE A 82 -14.15 -3.98 3.74
N ASP A 83 -15.43 -4.13 3.42
CA ASP A 83 -16.24 -3.05 2.86
C ASP A 83 -16.39 -1.90 3.85
N GLU A 84 -16.59 -2.20 5.13
CA GLU A 84 -16.63 -1.22 6.21
C GLU A 84 -15.28 -0.52 6.41
N ILE A 85 -14.17 -1.27 6.45
CA ILE A 85 -12.82 -0.71 6.57
C ILE A 85 -12.54 0.25 5.41
N ARG A 86 -12.83 -0.17 4.17
CA ARG A 86 -12.66 0.67 2.97
C ARG A 86 -13.55 1.91 3.03
N ARG A 87 -14.80 1.76 3.44
CA ARG A 87 -15.74 2.88 3.60
C ARG A 87 -15.22 3.88 4.61
N MET A 88 -14.79 3.45 5.80
CA MET A 88 -14.25 4.32 6.84
C MET A 88 -12.97 5.03 6.38
N GLY A 89 -12.06 4.30 5.73
CA GLY A 89 -10.84 4.89 5.17
C GLY A 89 -11.15 5.99 4.15
N ARG A 90 -12.04 5.71 3.19
CA ARG A 90 -12.49 6.72 2.24
C ARG A 90 -13.16 7.91 2.92
N THR A 91 -14.07 7.69 3.86
CA THR A 91 -14.69 8.78 4.61
C THR A 91 -13.65 9.68 5.29
N PHE A 92 -12.63 9.09 5.92
CA PHE A 92 -11.54 9.87 6.53
C PHE A 92 -10.74 10.68 5.50
N PHE A 93 -10.34 10.10 4.37
CA PHE A 93 -9.49 10.81 3.41
C PHE A 93 -10.27 11.75 2.47
N GLU A 94 -11.50 11.43 2.12
CA GLU A 94 -12.29 12.15 1.11
C GLU A 94 -13.28 13.14 1.74
N ALA A 95 -13.93 12.79 2.86
CA ALA A 95 -15.02 13.58 3.42
C ALA A 95 -14.64 14.40 4.66
N CYS A 96 -13.70 13.93 5.49
CA CYS A 96 -13.24 14.73 6.62
C CYS A 96 -12.45 15.96 6.12
N PRO A 97 -12.59 17.14 6.76
CA PRO A 97 -11.78 18.29 6.45
C PRO A 97 -10.33 18.13 6.93
N MET A 98 -9.41 18.95 6.42
CA MET A 98 -7.97 18.77 6.64
C MET A 98 -7.55 19.01 8.10
N ASP A 99 -8.12 20.02 8.75
CA ASP A 99 -7.88 20.32 10.17
C ASP A 99 -8.17 19.11 11.06
N GLU A 100 -9.25 18.38 10.78
CA GLU A 100 -9.60 17.17 11.51
C GLU A 100 -8.57 16.05 11.33
N LYS A 101 -8.03 15.87 10.12
CA LYS A 101 -6.98 14.89 9.82
C LYS A 101 -5.67 15.29 10.51
N LEU A 102 -5.36 16.58 10.53
CA LEU A 102 -4.14 17.12 11.13
C LEU A 102 -4.10 16.99 12.66
N ARG A 103 -5.26 16.88 13.34
CA ARG A 103 -5.31 16.50 14.76
C ARG A 103 -4.63 15.16 15.06
N TYR A 104 -4.50 14.30 14.05
CA TYR A 104 -3.83 13.00 14.15
C TYR A 104 -2.43 13.02 13.54
N SER A 105 -1.82 14.19 13.26
CA SER A 105 -0.52 14.23 12.58
C SER A 105 0.57 13.49 13.37
N CYS A 106 1.47 12.80 12.66
CA CYS A 106 2.67 12.27 13.28
C CYS A 106 3.49 13.41 13.91
N ASP A 107 4.00 13.20 15.12
CA ASP A 107 4.96 14.12 15.74
C ASP A 107 6.32 13.92 15.09
N THR A 108 6.75 14.89 14.28
CA THR A 108 8.02 14.86 13.57
C THR A 108 9.23 15.09 14.48
N ASN A 109 9.02 15.52 15.72
CA ASN A 109 10.07 15.76 16.72
C ASN A 109 10.15 14.65 17.78
N GLY A 110 9.24 13.68 17.75
CA GLY A 110 9.16 12.57 18.68
C GLY A 110 9.49 11.21 18.03
N ALA A 111 9.60 10.17 18.86
CA ALA A 111 9.70 8.78 18.38
C ALA A 111 8.34 8.22 17.85
N ALA A 112 7.31 9.07 17.73
CA ALA A 112 5.96 8.65 17.41
C ALA A 112 5.80 8.44 15.89
N THR A 113 5.81 7.17 15.47
CA THR A 113 5.63 6.72 14.07
C THR A 113 4.16 6.53 13.68
N LYS A 114 3.20 6.98 14.49
CA LYS A 114 1.76 6.76 14.29
C LYS A 114 1.05 8.09 14.09
N GLY A 115 0.20 8.15 13.07
CA GLY A 115 -0.59 9.33 12.77
C GLY A 115 -0.83 9.50 11.28
N TYR A 116 -1.50 10.59 10.94
CA TYR A 116 -1.64 11.11 9.59
C TYR A 116 -0.33 11.77 9.16
N ASP A 117 0.21 11.37 8.02
CA ASP A 117 1.41 11.98 7.49
C ASP A 117 1.38 12.04 5.97
N SER A 118 2.10 13.00 5.41
CA SER A 118 2.48 13.02 4.01
C SER A 118 3.93 12.56 3.95
N LEU A 119 4.16 11.39 3.35
CA LEU A 119 5.49 10.96 2.95
C LEU A 119 6.03 11.92 1.88
N SER A 120 6.51 13.10 2.29
CA SER A 120 7.24 14.02 1.44
C SER A 120 8.73 13.70 1.57
N GLY A 121 9.26 12.99 0.57
CA GLY A 121 10.64 13.18 0.12
C GLY A 121 11.83 12.65 0.94
N SER A 122 11.67 12.02 2.12
CA SER A 122 12.82 11.45 2.84
C SER A 122 12.54 10.11 3.50
N THR A 123 12.39 9.06 2.70
CA THR A 123 12.63 7.69 3.18
C THR A 123 13.86 7.15 2.46
N THR A 124 15.03 7.60 2.91
CA THR A 124 16.18 6.70 2.94
C THR A 124 15.86 5.62 3.96
N ALA A 125 15.19 4.56 3.50
CA ALA A 125 15.30 3.27 4.16
C ALA A 125 16.78 2.87 4.05
N ARG A 126 17.59 3.21 5.05
CA ARG A 126 18.87 2.55 5.27
C ARG A 126 18.53 1.13 5.68
N MET A 127 18.68 0.21 4.74
CA MET A 127 19.01 -1.18 5.04
C MET A 127 20.52 -1.29 5.10
#